data_AF-A0A7C7E1C8-F1
#
_entry.id   AF-A0A7C7E1C8-F1
#
_cell.length_a   1.000
_cell.length_b   1.000
_cell.length_c   1.000
_cell.angle_alpha   90.00
_cell.angle_beta   90.00
_cell.angle_gamma   90.00
#
_symmetry.space_group_name_H-M   'P 1'
#
loop_
_entity.id
_entity.type
_entity.pdbx_description
1 polymer ?
#
loop_
_entity_poly.entity_id
_entity_poly.type
_entity_poly.pdbx_seq_one_letter_code
_entity_poly.pdbx_strand_id
1 'polypeptide(L)'
;MPDVYNWHLGRTMTYPYPEAHPTKQFAAVFNINRCIGCQTCTGSCKATWTFSRGQEYMWWNNVETKPYGSYPQHWDVKVLQLLDEAHQAAGVQPQWDHSQASEQAPYGVYNGLTLTEASGPNEQVLGYLPAESEWRSPNFYEDTSTGYKGGAYGLSPDGASLPEHQAWFFYLMRICNHCTYPACLAACPRKAIYKREEDGIVLIDQERCRGYRKCVQACPYKKSMYRGTTQVSEKCVGCYPRVEGADPLSDGVPMETRCMAVCPGKIRLNGLVDVAEDGSWVENPKHPLYFLVRMEQIALPLYPQFGTEPNIYYIPPRWAPRPYLRQMFGPGVDHAIERYTAPSRELLAVLQLFRTTQKMIFRYEIEEGPLVREAEINGKPWQMYNDTVIGFDAKDREIVRLSVVEPLHERPMERLNSI
;
A
#
# COMPACT_ATOMS: atom_id res chain seq x y z
N MET A 1 11.97 -26.55 1.36
CA MET A 1 11.19 -25.48 2.02
C MET A 1 9.73 -25.88 1.92
N PRO A 2 8.88 -25.58 2.91
CA PRO A 2 7.43 -25.72 2.77
C PRO A 2 6.86 -24.96 1.56
N ASP A 3 5.75 -25.45 1.03
CA ASP A 3 4.93 -24.75 0.05
C ASP A 3 3.81 -24.00 0.77
N VAL A 4 3.56 -22.77 0.34
CA VAL A 4 2.51 -21.90 0.89
C VAL A 4 1.71 -21.27 -0.25
N TYR A 5 0.41 -21.04 -0.06
CA TYR A 5 -0.43 -20.44 -1.10
C TYR A 5 -0.37 -18.91 -1.08
N ASN A 6 -0.14 -18.29 -2.25
CA ASN A 6 -0.14 -16.84 -2.41
C ASN A 6 -1.19 -16.41 -3.42
N TRP A 7 -2.29 -15.86 -2.93
CA TRP A 7 -3.43 -15.47 -3.76
C TRP A 7 -3.14 -14.29 -4.70
N HIS A 8 -2.13 -13.45 -4.39
CA HIS A 8 -1.69 -12.40 -5.31
C HIS A 8 -1.06 -13.00 -6.56
N LEU A 9 -0.42 -14.17 -6.46
CA LEU A 9 0.22 -14.88 -7.57
C LEU A 9 -0.70 -15.96 -8.20
N GLY A 10 -1.80 -16.30 -7.53
CA GLY A 10 -2.70 -17.38 -7.95
C GLY A 10 -2.12 -18.79 -7.83
N ARG A 11 -1.02 -18.98 -7.10
CA ARG A 11 -0.32 -20.28 -7.00
C ARG A 11 0.35 -20.51 -5.65
N THR A 12 0.78 -21.74 -5.42
CA THR A 12 1.72 -22.06 -4.34
C THR A 12 3.14 -21.59 -4.69
N MET A 13 3.92 -21.25 -3.68
CA MET A 13 5.32 -20.87 -3.78
C MET A 13 6.11 -21.42 -2.58
N THR A 14 7.42 -21.53 -2.72
CA THR A 14 8.26 -21.96 -1.60
C THR A 14 8.49 -20.84 -0.57
N TYR A 15 8.38 -21.17 0.71
CA TYR A 15 8.71 -20.26 1.83
C TYR A 15 9.45 -21.02 2.94
N PRO A 16 10.46 -20.44 3.63
CA PRO A 16 11.28 -21.19 4.59
C PRO A 16 10.55 -21.74 5.81
N TYR A 17 9.35 -21.23 6.13
CA TYR A 17 8.56 -21.66 7.28
C TYR A 17 7.22 -22.25 6.83
N PRO A 18 6.62 -23.16 7.62
CA PRO A 18 5.26 -23.62 7.37
C PRO A 18 4.28 -22.45 7.38
N GLU A 19 3.18 -22.63 6.67
CA GLU A 19 2.07 -21.69 6.63
C GLU A 19 1.52 -21.45 8.04
N ALA A 20 1.34 -20.17 8.40
CA ALA A 20 0.83 -19.75 9.70
C ALA A 20 0.19 -18.37 9.57
N HIS A 21 -1.04 -18.25 10.07
CA HIS A 21 -1.88 -17.08 9.86
C HIS A 21 -2.27 -16.43 11.19
N PRO A 22 -2.29 -15.08 11.25
CA PRO A 22 -2.83 -14.38 12.41
C PRO A 22 -4.36 -14.50 12.43
N THR A 23 -5.00 -14.23 13.58
CA THR A 23 -6.47 -14.14 13.68
C THR A 23 -7.01 -12.92 12.95
N LYS A 24 -6.23 -11.84 12.89
CA LYS A 24 -6.54 -10.63 12.13
C LYS A 24 -5.31 -10.13 11.41
N GLN A 25 -5.49 -9.45 10.28
CA GLN A 25 -4.42 -8.85 9.51
C GLN A 25 -4.55 -7.34 9.47
N PHE A 26 -3.52 -6.64 9.94
CA PHE A 26 -3.33 -5.22 9.69
C PHE A 26 -3.18 -4.98 8.18
N ALA A 27 -4.12 -4.25 7.61
CA ALA A 27 -4.13 -3.91 6.20
C ALA A 27 -4.45 -2.43 5.97
N ALA A 28 -4.06 -1.92 4.81
CA ALA A 28 -4.43 -0.56 4.41
C ALA A 28 -4.59 -0.41 2.90
N VAL A 29 -5.40 0.54 2.48
CA VAL A 29 -5.52 1.02 1.09
C VAL A 29 -5.06 2.47 1.02
N PHE A 30 -4.17 2.77 0.08
CA PHE A 30 -3.75 4.13 -0.25
C PHE A 30 -4.30 4.57 -1.61
N ASN A 31 -5.12 5.61 -1.63
CA ASN A 31 -5.64 6.22 -2.83
C ASN A 31 -4.63 7.21 -3.44
N ILE A 32 -3.73 6.73 -4.29
CA ILE A 32 -2.66 7.57 -4.86
C ILE A 32 -3.24 8.71 -5.72
N ASN A 33 -4.44 8.56 -6.28
CA ASN A 33 -5.10 9.61 -7.08
C ASN A 33 -5.40 10.89 -6.30
N ARG A 34 -5.36 10.85 -4.96
CA ARG A 34 -5.57 12.00 -4.06
C ARG A 34 -4.27 12.48 -3.40
N CYS A 35 -3.14 11.83 -3.65
CA CYS A 35 -1.90 12.17 -2.96
C CYS A 35 -1.29 13.46 -3.52
N ILE A 36 -0.85 14.34 -2.61
CA ILE A 36 -0.25 15.64 -2.91
C ILE A 36 1.22 15.75 -2.49
N GLY A 37 1.90 14.64 -2.21
CA GLY A 37 3.34 14.65 -1.92
C GLY A 37 3.79 15.35 -0.62
N CYS A 38 2.88 15.95 0.16
CA CYS A 38 3.15 16.88 1.26
C CYS A 38 4.03 16.40 2.45
N GLN A 39 4.50 15.15 2.47
CA GLN A 39 5.36 14.59 3.53
C GLN A 39 4.81 14.63 4.98
N THR A 40 3.57 15.06 5.22
CA THR A 40 2.99 15.15 6.58
C THR A 40 2.97 13.79 7.29
N CYS A 41 2.62 12.73 6.53
CA CYS A 41 2.68 11.37 7.02
C CYS A 41 4.12 10.92 7.36
N THR A 42 5.12 11.38 6.61
CA THR A 42 6.55 11.10 6.84
C THR A 42 6.99 11.76 8.16
N GLY A 43 6.71 13.07 8.31
CA GLY A 43 7.04 13.85 9.50
C GLY A 43 6.40 13.32 10.78
N SER A 44 5.12 12.94 10.75
CA SER A 44 4.44 12.37 11.94
C SER A 44 5.04 11.05 12.40
N CYS A 45 5.34 10.13 11.47
CA CYS A 45 5.96 8.86 11.80
C CYS A 45 7.35 9.08 12.40
N LYS A 46 8.13 9.99 11.80
CA LYS A 46 9.45 10.39 12.26
C LYS A 46 9.43 10.90 13.70
N ALA A 47 8.56 11.90 13.95
CA ALA A 47 8.43 12.52 15.27
C ALA A 47 7.91 11.54 16.34
N THR A 48 7.11 10.55 15.95
CA THR A 48 6.57 9.57 16.90
C THR A 48 7.58 8.48 17.25
N TRP A 49 8.32 7.95 16.26
CA TRP A 49 9.04 6.68 16.44
C TRP A 49 10.55 6.72 16.17
N THR A 50 11.02 7.58 15.27
CA THR A 50 12.40 7.53 14.76
C THR A 50 13.19 8.81 15.03
N PHE A 51 12.98 9.40 16.21
CA PHE A 51 13.62 10.64 16.66
C PHE A 51 14.91 10.44 17.49
N SER A 52 15.25 9.20 17.85
CA SER A 52 16.41 8.91 18.70
C SER A 52 17.72 8.86 17.91
N ARG A 53 18.85 9.05 18.62
CA ARG A 53 20.20 9.01 18.05
C ARG A 53 20.47 7.73 17.25
N GLY A 54 20.89 7.85 15.99
CA GLY A 54 21.12 6.73 15.05
C GLY A 54 19.91 6.35 14.20
N GLN A 55 18.74 6.95 14.46
CA GLN A 55 17.53 6.78 13.65
C GLN A 55 17.35 7.93 12.65
N GLU A 56 18.31 8.85 12.49
CA GLU A 56 18.18 10.08 11.70
C GLU A 56 17.77 9.79 10.25
N TYR A 57 18.33 8.73 9.67
CA TYR A 57 17.99 8.25 8.33
C TYR A 57 16.80 7.26 8.33
N MET A 58 16.25 6.85 9.47
CA MET A 58 15.16 5.88 9.49
C MET A 58 13.80 6.53 9.18
N TRP A 59 13.40 6.45 7.92
CA TRP A 59 12.08 6.90 7.44
C TRP A 59 11.15 5.70 7.24
N TRP A 60 10.62 5.18 8.36
CA TRP A 60 9.70 4.03 8.35
C TRP A 60 8.50 4.26 7.45
N ASN A 61 7.94 5.48 7.47
CA ASN A 61 7.09 6.01 6.42
C ASN A 61 7.88 7.04 5.60
N ASN A 62 7.84 6.92 4.28
CA ASN A 62 8.42 7.88 3.35
C ASN A 62 7.46 8.09 2.17
N VAL A 63 7.56 9.22 1.49
CA VAL A 63 6.89 9.46 0.21
C VAL A 63 7.97 9.76 -0.82
N GLU A 64 7.94 9.04 -1.93
CA GLU A 64 8.87 9.19 -3.07
C GLU A 64 8.09 9.57 -4.33
N THR A 65 8.71 10.34 -5.22
CA THR A 65 8.19 10.54 -6.57
C THR A 65 8.42 9.26 -7.40
N LYS A 66 7.58 9.02 -8.41
CA LYS A 66 7.78 8.02 -9.46
C LYS A 66 7.62 8.69 -10.83
N PRO A 67 8.38 8.29 -11.86
CA PRO A 67 9.21 7.10 -11.92
C PRO A 67 10.62 7.25 -11.31
N TYR A 68 11.06 8.48 -11.07
CA TYR A 68 12.39 8.77 -10.54
C TYR A 68 12.38 8.93 -9.02
N GLY A 69 13.52 8.64 -8.38
CA GLY A 69 13.68 8.79 -6.94
C GLY A 69 13.79 7.43 -6.26
N SER A 70 13.11 7.31 -5.11
CA SER A 70 13.03 6.14 -4.21
C SER A 70 13.91 6.19 -2.95
N TYR A 71 13.46 5.50 -1.91
CA TYR A 71 14.18 5.41 -0.64
C TYR A 71 14.28 3.99 -0.04
N PRO A 72 15.46 3.36 0.03
CA PRO A 72 16.75 3.84 -0.46
C PRO A 72 16.76 3.97 -1.99
N GLN A 73 17.75 4.69 -2.51
CA GLN A 73 17.83 5.03 -3.94
C GLN A 73 17.72 3.78 -4.84
N HIS A 74 16.75 3.80 -5.76
CA HIS A 74 16.51 2.74 -6.76
C HIS A 74 16.23 1.33 -6.19
N TRP A 75 15.65 1.23 -5.00
CA TRP A 75 15.40 -0.07 -4.35
C TRP A 75 14.58 -1.05 -5.20
N ASP A 76 13.58 -0.55 -5.91
CA ASP A 76 12.65 -1.34 -6.73
C ASP A 76 13.34 -1.85 -7.99
N VAL A 77 14.01 -0.95 -8.72
CA VAL A 77 14.75 -1.29 -9.94
C VAL A 77 15.82 -2.34 -9.65
N LYS A 78 16.59 -2.17 -8.56
CA LYS A 78 17.64 -3.13 -8.18
C LYS A 78 17.07 -4.50 -7.81
N VAL A 79 15.97 -4.55 -7.07
CA VAL A 79 15.34 -5.84 -6.71
C VAL A 79 14.74 -6.53 -7.95
N LEU A 80 14.10 -5.76 -8.84
CA LEU A 80 13.57 -6.30 -10.08
C LEU A 80 14.67 -6.82 -11.00
N GLN A 81 15.80 -6.11 -11.10
CA GLN A 81 16.95 -6.56 -11.87
C GLN A 81 17.50 -7.89 -11.34
N LEU A 82 17.66 -8.03 -10.02
CA LEU A 82 18.09 -9.31 -9.43
C LEU A 82 17.13 -10.45 -9.76
N LEU A 83 15.81 -10.18 -9.72
CA LEU A 83 14.81 -11.19 -10.01
C LEU A 83 14.81 -11.58 -11.50
N ASP A 84 14.98 -10.60 -12.39
CA ASP A 84 15.12 -10.83 -13.83
C ASP A 84 16.36 -11.66 -14.17
N GLU A 85 17.52 -11.34 -13.56
CA GLU A 85 18.74 -12.13 -13.68
C GLU A 85 18.53 -13.59 -13.22
N ALA A 86 17.78 -13.79 -12.14
CA ALA A 86 17.43 -15.13 -11.67
C ALA A 86 16.47 -15.87 -12.61
N HIS A 87 15.48 -15.18 -13.19
CA HIS A 87 14.60 -15.75 -14.22
C HIS A 87 15.40 -16.18 -15.45
N GLN A 88 16.31 -15.32 -15.93
CA GLN A 88 17.19 -15.63 -17.06
C GLN A 88 18.08 -16.84 -16.78
N ALA A 89 18.71 -16.90 -15.60
CA ALA A 89 19.54 -18.03 -15.19
C ALA A 89 18.75 -19.35 -15.11
N ALA A 90 17.47 -19.29 -14.75
CA ALA A 90 16.57 -20.44 -14.68
C ALA A 90 15.86 -20.76 -16.00
N GLY A 91 16.02 -19.96 -17.06
CA GLY A 91 15.29 -20.12 -18.32
C GLY A 91 13.78 -19.84 -18.19
N VAL A 92 13.37 -19.07 -17.18
CA VAL A 92 11.97 -18.72 -16.91
C VAL A 92 11.61 -17.43 -17.64
N GLN A 93 10.48 -17.44 -18.36
CA GLN A 93 9.88 -16.24 -18.93
C GLN A 93 8.68 -15.82 -18.07
N PRO A 94 8.84 -14.81 -17.19
CA PRO A 94 7.80 -14.43 -16.24
C PRO A 94 6.62 -13.75 -16.94
N GLN A 95 5.42 -14.26 -16.72
CA GLN A 95 4.17 -13.76 -17.28
C GLN A 95 3.00 -14.07 -16.34
N TRP A 96 1.92 -13.30 -16.54
CA TRP A 96 0.62 -13.57 -15.92
C TRP A 96 -0.26 -14.30 -16.92
N ASP A 97 -0.76 -15.48 -16.53
CA ASP A 97 -1.78 -16.20 -17.28
C ASP A 97 -3.17 -15.86 -16.75
N HIS A 98 -3.81 -14.91 -17.42
CA HIS A 98 -5.15 -14.44 -17.10
C HIS A 98 -6.25 -15.46 -17.41
N SER A 99 -5.98 -16.45 -18.27
CA SER A 99 -6.97 -17.49 -18.59
C SER A 99 -7.25 -18.41 -17.41
N GLN A 100 -6.35 -18.42 -16.42
CA GLN A 100 -6.47 -19.15 -15.17
C GLN A 100 -7.06 -18.30 -14.03
N ALA A 101 -7.71 -17.17 -14.34
CA ALA A 101 -8.37 -16.38 -13.32
C ALA A 101 -9.53 -17.16 -12.66
N SER A 102 -9.57 -17.12 -11.34
CA SER A 102 -10.59 -17.77 -10.51
C SER A 102 -10.91 -16.92 -9.29
N GLU A 103 -11.84 -17.37 -8.46
CA GLU A 103 -12.15 -16.72 -7.18
C GLU A 103 -10.94 -16.65 -6.25
N GLN A 104 -10.10 -17.70 -6.23
CA GLN A 104 -8.88 -17.78 -5.43
C GLN A 104 -7.69 -17.08 -6.11
N ALA A 105 -7.71 -16.96 -7.44
CA ALA A 105 -6.68 -16.32 -8.26
C ALA A 105 -7.30 -15.21 -9.14
N PRO A 106 -7.78 -14.10 -8.56
CA PRO A 106 -8.54 -13.08 -9.29
C PRO A 106 -7.75 -12.38 -10.40
N TYR A 107 -6.43 -12.47 -10.32
CA TYR A 107 -5.47 -11.84 -11.23
C TYR A 107 -4.87 -12.83 -12.24
N GLY A 108 -5.34 -14.08 -12.26
CA GLY A 108 -4.70 -15.18 -12.97
C GLY A 108 -3.48 -15.74 -12.22
N VAL A 109 -2.67 -16.53 -12.92
CA VAL A 109 -1.52 -17.23 -12.34
C VAL A 109 -0.21 -16.62 -12.83
N TYR A 110 0.68 -16.26 -11.91
CA TYR A 110 2.04 -15.79 -12.23
C TYR A 110 3.02 -16.95 -12.26
N ASN A 111 3.70 -17.18 -13.38
CA ASN A 111 4.64 -18.31 -13.54
C ASN A 111 6.10 -17.98 -13.17
N GLY A 112 6.44 -16.72 -12.91
CA GLY A 112 7.81 -16.31 -12.60
C GLY A 112 8.23 -16.74 -11.19
N LEU A 113 9.54 -16.92 -10.97
CA LEU A 113 10.11 -17.11 -9.64
C LEU A 113 9.79 -15.92 -8.71
N THR A 114 9.57 -16.21 -7.44
CA THR A 114 9.56 -15.24 -6.34
C THR A 114 10.95 -15.07 -5.73
N LEU A 115 11.11 -14.14 -4.77
CA LEU A 115 12.43 -13.88 -4.15
C LEU A 115 12.95 -15.04 -3.29
N THR A 116 12.06 -15.86 -2.72
CA THR A 116 12.45 -17.07 -1.99
C THR A 116 12.85 -18.19 -2.95
N GLU A 117 12.10 -18.37 -4.04
CA GLU A 117 12.38 -19.37 -5.08
C GLU A 117 13.64 -19.05 -5.89
N ALA A 118 13.94 -17.76 -6.08
CA ALA A 118 15.12 -17.28 -6.80
C ALA A 118 16.40 -17.24 -5.95
N SER A 119 16.33 -17.62 -4.67
CA SER A 119 17.48 -17.54 -3.76
C SER A 119 18.52 -18.64 -4.01
N GLY A 120 19.80 -18.29 -3.90
CA GLY A 120 20.91 -19.26 -4.02
C GLY A 120 21.09 -20.11 -2.77
N PRO A 121 21.92 -21.18 -2.80
CA PRO A 121 22.02 -22.18 -1.73
C PRO A 121 22.45 -21.65 -0.35
N ASN A 122 23.10 -20.48 -0.30
CA ASN A 122 23.60 -19.87 0.93
C ASN A 122 22.69 -18.75 1.47
N GLU A 123 21.57 -18.46 0.80
CA GLU A 123 20.64 -17.40 1.18
C GLU A 123 19.20 -17.93 1.20
N GLN A 124 18.37 -17.41 2.09
CA GLN A 124 16.96 -17.82 2.18
C GLN A 124 16.04 -16.99 1.28
N VAL A 125 16.50 -15.80 0.89
CA VAL A 125 15.75 -14.83 0.09
C VAL A 125 16.74 -14.04 -0.75
N LEU A 126 16.47 -13.93 -2.05
CA LEU A 126 17.21 -13.05 -2.96
C LEU A 126 17.06 -11.59 -2.54
N GLY A 127 18.18 -10.88 -2.43
CA GLY A 127 18.18 -9.45 -2.15
C GLY A 127 19.57 -8.88 -1.99
N TYR A 128 19.67 -7.55 -2.00
CA TYR A 128 20.92 -6.83 -1.83
C TYR A 128 20.87 -5.96 -0.57
N LEU A 129 22.04 -5.74 0.03
CA LEU A 129 22.20 -4.82 1.13
C LEU A 129 22.48 -3.42 0.58
N PRO A 130 21.60 -2.41 0.79
CA PRO A 130 21.85 -1.08 0.25
C PRO A 130 23.09 -0.44 0.86
N ALA A 131 23.87 0.24 0.01
CA ALA A 131 25.02 1.01 0.45
C ALA A 131 24.59 2.21 1.30
N GLU A 132 25.47 2.71 2.16
CA GLU A 132 25.17 3.85 3.04
C GLU A 132 24.80 5.12 2.25
N SER A 133 25.42 5.31 1.09
CA SER A 133 25.14 6.44 0.18
C SER A 133 23.68 6.47 -0.29
N GLU A 134 23.04 5.30 -0.44
CA GLU A 134 21.66 5.18 -0.92
C GLU A 134 20.63 5.66 0.12
N TRP A 135 21.04 5.82 1.37
CA TRP A 135 20.18 6.28 2.48
C TRP A 135 20.26 7.80 2.73
N ARG A 136 21.16 8.52 2.04
CA ARG A 136 21.50 9.92 2.35
C ARG A 136 20.40 10.93 1.99
N SER A 137 19.64 10.68 0.92
CA SER A 137 18.69 11.63 0.37
C SER A 137 17.29 11.00 0.26
N PRO A 138 16.45 11.12 1.31
CA PRO A 138 15.20 10.37 1.41
C PRO A 138 14.11 10.74 0.40
N ASN A 139 14.24 11.90 -0.24
CA ASN A 139 13.31 12.40 -1.25
C ASN A 139 14.05 12.92 -2.49
N PHE A 140 15.10 12.20 -2.89
CA PHE A 140 15.84 12.53 -4.10
C PHE A 140 14.92 12.43 -5.33
N TYR A 141 15.05 13.37 -6.28
CA TYR A 141 14.15 13.53 -7.43
C TYR A 141 12.68 13.84 -7.07
N GLU A 142 12.43 14.53 -5.96
CA GLU A 142 11.11 15.11 -5.68
C GLU A 142 10.60 15.92 -6.89
N ASP A 143 9.31 15.78 -7.20
CA ASP A 143 8.61 16.43 -8.32
C ASP A 143 9.29 16.31 -9.70
N THR A 144 10.16 15.31 -9.88
CA THR A 144 10.81 15.06 -11.17
C THR A 144 9.91 14.20 -12.05
N SER A 145 9.36 14.79 -13.12
CA SER A 145 8.54 14.09 -14.10
C SER A 145 9.37 13.41 -15.20
N THR A 146 8.74 12.50 -15.95
CA THR A 146 9.25 12.14 -17.27
C THR A 146 9.32 13.37 -18.17
N GLY A 147 10.24 13.37 -19.14
CA GLY A 147 10.38 14.46 -20.09
C GLY A 147 9.20 14.54 -21.06
N TYR A 148 8.89 15.76 -21.52
CA TYR A 148 7.94 15.98 -22.61
C TYR A 148 8.58 15.67 -23.97
N LYS A 149 7.77 15.23 -24.94
CA LYS A 149 8.11 15.35 -26.37
C LYS A 149 7.80 16.79 -26.80
N GLY A 150 8.76 17.70 -26.63
CA GLY A 150 8.61 19.11 -27.01
C GLY A 150 9.32 19.46 -28.32
N GLY A 151 8.81 20.47 -29.02
CA GLY A 151 9.57 21.15 -30.09
C GLY A 151 10.73 21.98 -29.51
N ALA A 152 11.40 22.78 -30.35
CA ALA A 152 12.60 23.55 -29.97
C ALA A 152 12.44 24.48 -28.73
N TYR A 153 11.21 24.84 -28.36
CA TYR A 153 10.90 25.70 -27.21
C TYR A 153 10.43 24.94 -25.96
N GLY A 154 10.48 23.60 -25.96
CA GLY A 154 10.04 22.77 -24.83
C GLY A 154 8.53 22.74 -24.59
N LEU A 155 7.74 23.32 -25.49
CA LEU A 155 6.27 23.23 -25.48
C LEU A 155 5.82 21.94 -26.19
N SER A 156 5.02 21.13 -25.51
CA SER A 156 4.34 19.97 -26.12
C SER A 156 3.06 20.45 -26.82
N PRO A 157 2.82 20.07 -28.09
CA PRO A 157 1.57 20.36 -28.78
C PRO A 157 0.38 19.56 -28.23
N ASP A 158 0.63 18.45 -27.52
CA ASP A 158 -0.39 17.47 -27.13
C ASP A 158 -0.93 17.68 -25.70
N GLY A 159 -0.32 18.58 -24.91
CA GLY A 159 -0.76 18.92 -23.55
C GLY A 159 -0.81 17.73 -22.57
N ALA A 160 -1.69 17.83 -21.56
CA ALA A 160 -2.01 16.75 -20.64
C ALA A 160 -3.45 16.28 -20.86
N SER A 161 -3.63 15.01 -21.23
CA SER A 161 -4.94 14.40 -21.46
C SER A 161 -4.98 12.99 -20.87
N LEU A 162 -6.15 12.58 -20.39
CA LEU A 162 -6.41 11.18 -20.07
C LEU A 162 -6.51 10.37 -21.38
N PRO A 163 -6.19 9.07 -21.37
CA PRO A 163 -5.94 8.20 -20.22
C PRO A 163 -4.50 8.19 -19.67
N GLU A 164 -3.53 8.77 -20.38
CA GLU A 164 -2.12 8.79 -19.97
C GLU A 164 -1.46 10.13 -20.32
N HIS A 165 -0.75 10.73 -19.36
CA HIS A 165 -0.03 11.98 -19.61
C HIS A 165 1.36 11.70 -20.21
N GLN A 166 1.81 12.53 -21.16
CA GLN A 166 3.15 12.40 -21.75
C GLN A 166 4.27 12.61 -20.71
N ALA A 167 4.23 13.76 -20.04
CA ALA A 167 5.00 13.97 -18.83
C ALA A 167 4.13 13.59 -17.64
N TRP A 168 4.61 12.65 -16.85
CA TRP A 168 3.89 12.15 -15.71
C TRP A 168 4.85 11.95 -14.55
N PHE A 169 4.30 12.12 -13.36
CA PHE A 169 4.81 11.57 -12.14
C PHE A 169 3.64 11.33 -11.20
N PHE A 170 3.89 10.59 -10.14
CA PHE A 170 2.97 10.51 -9.01
C PHE A 170 3.77 10.26 -7.73
N TYR A 171 3.12 10.47 -6.60
CA TYR A 171 3.71 10.23 -5.29
C TYR A 171 3.41 8.82 -4.81
N LEU A 172 4.43 8.05 -4.48
CA LEU A 172 4.31 6.73 -3.87
C LEU A 172 4.72 6.82 -2.39
N MET A 173 3.75 6.66 -1.51
CA MET A 173 3.96 6.65 -0.07
C MET A 173 4.11 5.22 0.40
N ARG A 174 5.21 4.90 1.10
CA ARG A 174 5.52 3.53 1.51
C ARG A 174 5.74 3.42 3.00
N ILE A 175 5.20 2.34 3.57
CA ILE A 175 5.50 1.84 4.92
C ILE A 175 5.94 0.37 4.82
N CYS A 176 6.21 -0.29 5.95
CA CYS A 176 6.31 -1.75 5.93
C CYS A 176 4.96 -2.34 5.55
N ASN A 177 4.96 -3.33 4.65
CA ASN A 177 3.74 -3.95 4.17
C ASN A 177 3.14 -4.99 5.13
N HIS A 178 3.82 -5.30 6.25
CA HIS A 178 3.42 -6.34 7.22
C HIS A 178 2.92 -7.61 6.53
N CYS A 179 3.69 -8.06 5.55
CA CYS A 179 3.35 -9.09 4.58
C CYS A 179 2.85 -10.41 5.21
N THR A 180 2.07 -11.21 4.48
CA THR A 180 1.66 -12.56 4.90
C THR A 180 2.87 -13.49 4.92
N TYR A 181 3.77 -13.36 3.94
CA TYR A 181 5.03 -14.11 3.83
C TYR A 181 6.24 -13.15 3.89
N PRO A 182 6.64 -12.65 5.08
CA PRO A 182 7.67 -11.63 5.18
C PRO A 182 9.05 -12.16 4.81
N ALA A 183 9.63 -11.62 3.75
CA ALA A 183 11.02 -11.86 3.37
C ALA A 183 12.03 -11.54 4.49
N CYS A 184 11.76 -10.51 5.31
CA CYS A 184 12.64 -10.18 6.44
C CYS A 184 12.64 -11.26 7.52
N LEU A 185 11.47 -11.88 7.77
CA LEU A 185 11.31 -12.98 8.73
C LEU A 185 12.03 -14.23 8.22
N ALA A 186 11.79 -14.59 6.95
CA ALA A 186 12.48 -15.67 6.24
C ALA A 186 14.02 -15.58 6.37
N ALA A 187 14.57 -14.38 6.21
CA ALA A 187 16.02 -14.19 6.17
C ALA A 187 16.70 -14.05 7.54
N CYS A 188 15.98 -13.91 8.66
CA CYS A 188 16.61 -13.64 9.96
C CYS A 188 17.22 -14.91 10.58
N PRO A 189 18.57 -15.07 10.66
CA PRO A 189 19.18 -16.30 11.19
C PRO A 189 18.93 -16.49 12.69
N ARG A 190 18.60 -15.42 13.42
CA ARG A 190 18.31 -15.44 14.86
C ARG A 190 16.83 -15.64 15.19
N LYS A 191 15.97 -15.66 14.16
CA LYS A 191 14.50 -15.67 14.32
C LYS A 191 14.01 -14.54 15.25
N ALA A 192 14.67 -13.38 15.20
CA ALA A 192 14.31 -12.20 16.01
C ALA A 192 13.12 -11.43 15.42
N ILE A 193 12.66 -11.80 14.23
CA ILE A 193 11.52 -11.20 13.55
C ILE A 193 10.36 -12.18 13.69
N TYR A 194 9.21 -11.65 14.07
CA TYR A 194 7.99 -12.43 14.25
C TYR A 194 6.80 -11.65 13.70
N LYS A 195 5.76 -12.37 13.33
CA LYS A 195 4.45 -11.84 12.96
C LYS A 195 3.52 -12.13 14.12
N ARG A 196 2.84 -11.09 14.60
CA ARG A 196 1.91 -11.19 15.72
C ARG A 196 0.64 -11.92 15.32
N GLU A 197 0.10 -12.70 16.25
CA GLU A 197 -1.07 -13.55 16.02
C GLU A 197 -2.36 -12.72 16.03
N GLU A 198 -2.45 -11.74 16.92
CA GLU A 198 -3.65 -10.94 17.16
C GLU A 198 -3.97 -9.91 16.06
N ASP A 199 -2.96 -9.46 15.30
CA ASP A 199 -3.10 -8.36 14.34
C ASP A 199 -2.23 -8.47 13.06
N GLY A 200 -1.41 -9.52 12.94
CA GLY A 200 -0.56 -9.72 11.77
C GLY A 200 0.56 -8.70 11.60
N ILE A 201 0.81 -7.83 12.58
CA ILE A 201 1.90 -6.85 12.55
C ILE A 201 3.23 -7.59 12.72
N VAL A 202 4.09 -7.50 11.70
CA VAL A 202 5.48 -7.99 11.76
C VAL A 202 6.36 -7.04 12.60
N LEU A 203 7.05 -7.56 13.61
CA LEU A 203 7.96 -6.80 14.50
C LEU A 203 9.38 -7.40 14.51
N ILE A 204 10.34 -6.61 15.00
CA ILE A 204 11.71 -7.08 15.29
C ILE A 204 11.90 -6.98 16.80
N ASP A 205 12.10 -8.12 17.45
CA ASP A 205 12.51 -8.21 18.84
C ASP A 205 13.90 -7.58 19.01
N GLN A 206 13.94 -6.44 19.70
CA GLN A 206 15.16 -5.66 19.90
C GLN A 206 16.16 -6.35 20.85
N GLU A 207 15.69 -7.20 21.77
CA GLU A 207 16.53 -7.93 22.71
C GLU A 207 17.22 -9.13 22.05
N ARG A 208 16.56 -9.77 21.08
CA ARG A 208 17.12 -10.89 20.30
C ARG A 208 17.94 -10.46 19.10
N CYS A 209 17.68 -9.27 18.56
CA CYS A 209 18.39 -8.73 17.40
C CYS A 209 19.86 -8.47 17.70
N ARG A 210 20.73 -8.78 16.74
CA ARG A 210 22.20 -8.58 16.82
C ARG A 210 22.78 -7.95 15.55
N GLY A 211 21.93 -7.28 14.76
CA GLY A 211 22.42 -6.49 13.65
C GLY A 211 23.00 -7.26 12.46
N TYR A 212 22.66 -8.54 12.25
CA TYR A 212 23.15 -9.32 11.09
C TYR A 212 22.72 -8.76 9.73
N ARG A 213 21.77 -7.81 9.69
CA ARG A 213 21.31 -7.09 8.49
C ARG A 213 20.73 -7.95 7.35
N LYS A 214 20.61 -9.27 7.51
CA LYS A 214 19.91 -10.14 6.54
C LYS A 214 18.46 -9.71 6.30
N CYS A 215 17.77 -9.19 7.30
CA CYS A 215 16.43 -8.61 7.11
C CYS A 215 16.43 -7.30 6.28
N VAL A 216 17.51 -6.51 6.35
CA VAL A 216 17.71 -5.28 5.55
C VAL A 216 17.99 -5.66 4.10
N GLN A 217 18.82 -6.68 3.88
CA GLN A 217 19.12 -7.25 2.57
C GLN A 217 17.86 -7.82 1.90
N ALA A 218 17.18 -8.74 2.60
CA ALA A 218 16.11 -9.55 2.06
C ALA A 218 14.78 -8.82 1.85
N CYS A 219 14.45 -7.81 2.67
CA CYS A 219 13.19 -7.09 2.50
C CYS A 219 13.18 -6.38 1.13
N PRO A 220 12.31 -6.76 0.18
CA PRO A 220 12.34 -6.16 -1.14
C PRO A 220 12.04 -4.67 -1.07
N TYR A 221 11.11 -4.27 -0.22
CA TYR A 221 10.72 -2.88 0.01
C TYR A 221 11.72 -2.06 0.86
N LYS A 222 12.79 -2.70 1.35
CA LYS A 222 13.84 -2.08 2.18
C LYS A 222 13.29 -1.34 3.41
N LYS A 223 12.29 -1.93 4.07
CA LYS A 223 11.61 -1.38 5.25
C LYS A 223 12.12 -1.91 6.59
N SER A 224 13.14 -2.77 6.57
CA SER A 224 14.00 -3.02 7.74
C SER A 224 15.26 -2.18 7.57
N MET A 225 15.65 -1.44 8.61
CA MET A 225 16.76 -0.47 8.58
C MET A 225 17.71 -0.77 9.75
N TYR A 226 19.01 -0.46 9.63
CA TYR A 226 20.03 -0.86 10.62
C TYR A 226 20.52 0.32 11.47
N ARG A 227 20.23 0.34 12.75
CA ARG A 227 20.68 1.43 13.63
C ARG A 227 22.11 1.16 14.08
N GLY A 228 23.06 1.89 13.53
CA GLY A 228 24.49 1.73 13.86
C GLY A 228 24.82 2.00 15.33
N THR A 229 24.08 2.87 16.00
CA THR A 229 24.33 3.25 17.40
C THR A 229 23.93 2.18 18.41
N THR A 230 22.91 1.38 18.10
CA THR A 230 22.43 0.28 18.95
C THR A 230 22.80 -1.09 18.39
N GLN A 231 23.37 -1.14 17.18
CA GLN A 231 23.76 -2.36 16.46
C GLN A 231 22.60 -3.36 16.27
N VAL A 232 21.38 -2.86 16.16
CA VAL A 232 20.17 -3.64 15.88
C VAL A 232 19.43 -3.08 14.68
N SER A 233 18.60 -3.92 14.06
CA SER A 233 17.70 -3.48 13.00
C SER A 233 16.34 -3.09 13.57
N GLU A 234 15.76 -2.04 13.00
CA GLU A 234 14.45 -1.50 13.36
C GLU A 234 13.57 -1.36 12.10
N LYS A 235 12.26 -1.26 12.29
CA LYS A 235 11.28 -1.10 11.20
C LYS A 235 9.98 -0.50 11.71
N CYS A 236 9.12 -0.08 10.78
CA CYS A 236 7.74 0.28 11.07
C CYS A 236 7.07 -0.75 11.99
N VAL A 237 6.54 -0.27 13.12
CA VAL A 237 5.86 -1.09 14.14
C VAL A 237 4.34 -1.13 13.95
N GLY A 238 3.83 -0.67 12.81
CA GLY A 238 2.39 -0.58 12.54
C GLY A 238 1.63 0.33 13.50
N CYS A 239 2.34 1.18 14.27
CA CYS A 239 1.79 1.88 15.44
C CYS A 239 0.97 0.94 16.35
N TYR A 240 1.46 -0.28 16.63
CA TYR A 240 0.68 -1.29 17.34
C TYR A 240 -0.05 -0.83 18.61
N PRO A 241 0.50 0.09 19.45
CA PRO A 241 -0.25 0.56 20.62
C PRO A 241 -1.56 1.28 20.26
N ARG A 242 -1.63 1.91 19.08
CA ARG A 242 -2.87 2.51 18.53
C ARG A 242 -3.79 1.45 17.95
N VAL A 243 -3.23 0.45 17.29
CA VAL A 243 -3.99 -0.64 16.65
C VAL A 243 -4.71 -1.49 17.71
N GLU A 244 -4.09 -1.71 18.86
CA GLU A 244 -4.70 -2.41 20.00
C GLU A 244 -5.71 -1.58 20.80
N GLY A 245 -5.79 -0.26 20.55
CA GLY A 245 -6.58 0.64 21.40
C GLY A 245 -5.96 0.88 22.78
N ALA A 246 -4.64 0.76 22.91
CA ALA A 246 -3.90 1.12 24.13
C ALA A 246 -3.47 2.60 24.15
N ASP A 247 -3.53 3.31 23.01
CA ASP A 247 -3.26 4.75 22.94
C ASP A 247 -4.33 5.50 23.78
N PRO A 248 -3.94 6.46 24.64
CA PRO A 248 -4.89 7.18 25.51
C PRO A 248 -6.03 7.88 24.78
N LEU A 249 -5.88 8.18 23.48
CA LEU A 249 -6.89 8.84 22.65
C LEU A 249 -7.91 7.85 22.03
N SER A 250 -7.79 6.56 22.33
CA SER A 250 -8.49 5.50 21.60
C SER A 250 -9.84 5.09 22.17
N ASP A 251 -10.18 5.50 23.40
CA ASP A 251 -11.36 5.00 24.13
C ASP A 251 -11.46 3.45 24.15
N GLY A 252 -10.31 2.77 24.12
CA GLY A 252 -10.23 1.31 24.09
C GLY A 252 -10.80 0.69 22.81
N VAL A 253 -10.66 1.37 21.65
CA VAL A 253 -10.92 0.79 20.32
C VAL A 253 -9.75 1.00 19.37
N PRO A 254 -9.55 0.10 18.38
CA PRO A 254 -8.50 0.27 17.38
C PRO A 254 -8.55 1.62 16.66
N MET A 255 -7.41 2.31 16.66
CA MET A 255 -7.25 3.59 15.96
C MET A 255 -6.36 3.46 14.74
N GLU A 256 -6.58 4.35 13.78
CA GLU A 256 -5.67 4.53 12.67
C GLU A 256 -4.24 4.85 13.14
N THR A 257 -3.25 4.32 12.41
CA THR A 257 -1.84 4.58 12.70
C THR A 257 -1.50 6.06 12.46
N ARG A 258 -0.45 6.59 13.10
CA ARG A 258 -0.15 8.04 13.05
C ARG A 258 -0.01 8.59 11.63
N CYS A 259 0.67 7.88 10.73
CA CYS A 259 0.86 8.32 9.35
C CYS A 259 -0.44 8.35 8.54
N MET A 260 -1.46 7.59 8.95
CA MET A 260 -2.80 7.60 8.40
C MET A 260 -3.56 8.76 9.02
N ALA A 261 -3.66 8.79 10.35
CA ALA A 261 -4.38 9.80 11.15
C ALA A 261 -4.08 11.27 10.80
N VAL A 262 -2.88 11.59 10.31
CA VAL A 262 -2.51 12.99 9.97
C VAL A 262 -2.62 13.32 8.48
N CYS A 263 -3.05 12.40 7.62
CA CYS A 263 -2.97 12.59 6.18
C CYS A 263 -3.98 13.64 5.68
N PRO A 264 -3.51 14.82 5.21
CA PRO A 264 -4.41 15.89 4.79
C PRO A 264 -5.07 15.60 3.44
N GLY A 265 -4.38 14.87 2.55
CA GLY A 265 -4.91 14.49 1.23
C GLY A 265 -6.02 13.43 1.28
N LYS A 266 -6.41 12.97 2.47
CA LYS A 266 -7.44 11.94 2.68
C LYS A 266 -7.27 10.69 1.79
N ILE A 267 -6.03 10.18 1.75
CA ILE A 267 -5.67 9.05 0.86
C ILE A 267 -5.60 7.71 1.56
N ARG A 268 -5.63 7.66 2.89
CA ARG A 268 -5.29 6.47 3.68
C ARG A 268 -6.52 5.90 4.37
N LEU A 269 -6.72 4.60 4.23
CA LEU A 269 -7.69 3.84 5.01
C LEU A 269 -6.97 2.60 5.54
N ASN A 270 -6.84 2.46 6.87
CA ASN A 270 -6.24 1.27 7.48
C ASN A 270 -7.23 0.61 8.44
N GLY A 271 -7.06 -0.70 8.64
CA GLY A 271 -8.00 -1.53 9.39
C GLY A 271 -7.39 -2.86 9.81
N LEU A 272 -8.19 -3.65 10.52
CA LEU A 272 -7.91 -5.05 10.86
C LEU A 272 -8.97 -5.92 10.18
N VAL A 273 -8.55 -6.77 9.26
CA VAL A 273 -9.45 -7.74 8.62
C VAL A 273 -9.32 -9.09 9.31
N ASP A 274 -10.45 -9.79 9.50
CA ASP A 274 -10.43 -11.13 10.07
C ASP A 274 -9.88 -12.14 9.05
N VAL A 275 -9.10 -13.11 9.54
CA VAL A 275 -8.43 -14.11 8.71
C VAL A 275 -8.91 -15.50 9.13
N ALA A 276 -9.28 -16.31 8.15
CA ALA A 276 -9.70 -17.69 8.34
C ALA A 276 -8.51 -18.63 8.57
N GLU A 277 -8.77 -19.86 8.98
CA GLU A 277 -7.72 -20.87 9.26
C GLU A 277 -6.85 -21.18 8.02
N ASP A 278 -7.43 -21.07 6.82
CA ASP A 278 -6.74 -21.26 5.54
C ASP A 278 -5.96 -20.02 5.05
N GLY A 279 -5.92 -18.95 5.84
CA GLY A 279 -5.23 -17.70 5.52
C GLY A 279 -6.01 -16.73 4.65
N SER A 280 -7.16 -17.13 4.13
CA SER A 280 -8.04 -16.22 3.40
C SER A 280 -8.66 -15.17 4.33
N TRP A 281 -9.01 -14.01 3.81
CA TRP A 281 -9.79 -13.03 4.56
C TRP A 281 -11.21 -13.56 4.72
N VAL A 282 -11.76 -13.51 5.93
CA VAL A 282 -13.15 -13.87 6.19
C VAL A 282 -14.07 -12.97 5.36
N GLU A 283 -15.05 -13.56 4.69
CA GLU A 283 -15.98 -12.83 3.84
C GLU A 283 -16.74 -11.77 4.66
N ASN A 284 -16.55 -10.49 4.29
CA ASN A 284 -17.22 -9.39 4.94
C ASN A 284 -17.47 -8.22 3.96
N PRO A 285 -18.55 -8.28 3.16
CA PRO A 285 -18.83 -7.27 2.14
C PRO A 285 -19.01 -5.85 2.67
N LYS A 286 -19.35 -5.70 3.95
CA LYS A 286 -19.54 -4.39 4.60
C LYS A 286 -18.30 -3.91 5.33
N HIS A 287 -17.18 -4.64 5.30
CA HIS A 287 -15.89 -4.12 5.74
C HIS A 287 -15.21 -3.36 4.60
N PRO A 288 -14.84 -2.09 4.77
CA PRO A 288 -14.43 -1.25 3.64
C PRO A 288 -13.13 -1.74 2.97
N LEU A 289 -12.18 -2.32 3.72
CA LEU A 289 -10.99 -2.93 3.11
C LEU A 289 -11.31 -4.20 2.31
N TYR A 290 -12.24 -5.03 2.80
CA TYR A 290 -12.63 -6.26 2.10
C TYR A 290 -13.33 -5.89 0.80
N PHE A 291 -14.25 -4.94 0.86
CA PHE A 291 -14.94 -4.39 -0.30
C PHE A 291 -13.94 -3.86 -1.35
N LEU A 292 -12.98 -3.00 -0.96
CA LEU A 292 -12.05 -2.37 -1.90
C LEU A 292 -11.02 -3.34 -2.52
N VAL A 293 -10.55 -4.33 -1.75
CA VAL A 293 -9.47 -5.25 -2.15
C VAL A 293 -10.02 -6.53 -2.79
N ARG A 294 -11.01 -7.18 -2.17
CA ARG A 294 -11.50 -8.51 -2.56
C ARG A 294 -12.69 -8.45 -3.51
N MET A 295 -13.59 -7.48 -3.35
CA MET A 295 -14.81 -7.38 -4.17
C MET A 295 -14.62 -6.46 -5.39
N GLU A 296 -14.32 -5.19 -5.15
CA GLU A 296 -14.15 -4.19 -6.21
C GLU A 296 -12.81 -4.33 -6.92
N GLN A 297 -11.81 -4.94 -6.26
CA GLN A 297 -10.47 -5.19 -6.79
C GLN A 297 -9.80 -3.93 -7.35
N ILE A 298 -10.10 -2.76 -6.77
CA ILE A 298 -9.50 -1.48 -7.18
C ILE A 298 -8.22 -1.15 -6.40
N ALA A 299 -8.00 -1.82 -5.27
CA ALA A 299 -6.83 -1.64 -4.43
C ALA A 299 -5.88 -2.83 -4.62
N LEU A 300 -4.72 -2.57 -5.21
CA LEU A 300 -3.80 -3.59 -5.70
C LEU A 300 -2.51 -3.66 -4.85
N PRO A 301 -1.90 -4.84 -4.68
CA PRO A 301 -0.64 -4.99 -3.97
C PRO A 301 0.53 -4.31 -4.72
N LEU A 302 1.54 -3.84 -3.98
CA LEU A 302 2.77 -3.31 -4.57
C LEU A 302 3.79 -4.43 -4.81
N TYR A 303 4.16 -4.64 -6.06
CA TYR A 303 5.05 -5.67 -6.58
C TYR A 303 4.67 -7.07 -6.10
N PRO A 304 3.49 -7.60 -6.47
CA PRO A 304 3.05 -8.94 -6.07
C PRO A 304 4.07 -10.04 -6.44
N GLN A 305 4.78 -9.89 -7.57
CA GLN A 305 5.80 -10.82 -8.06
C GLN A 305 6.97 -11.07 -7.09
N PHE A 306 7.15 -10.21 -6.08
CA PHE A 306 8.13 -10.48 -5.02
C PHE A 306 7.74 -11.66 -4.12
N GLY A 307 6.50 -12.15 -4.19
CA GLY A 307 6.03 -13.31 -3.45
C GLY A 307 5.91 -13.08 -1.95
N THR A 308 5.89 -11.82 -1.48
CA THR A 308 5.71 -11.58 -0.03
C THR A 308 4.25 -11.53 0.39
N GLU A 309 3.32 -11.35 -0.56
CA GLU A 309 1.91 -11.06 -0.29
C GLU A 309 1.73 -9.84 0.64
N PRO A 310 1.99 -8.61 0.13
CA PRO A 310 1.94 -7.39 0.93
C PRO A 310 0.51 -7.02 1.36
N ASN A 311 0.33 -6.56 2.59
CA ASN A 311 -0.98 -6.16 3.13
C ASN A 311 -1.26 -4.65 3.04
N ILE A 312 -0.49 -3.93 2.24
CA ILE A 312 -0.72 -2.52 1.93
C ILE A 312 -0.96 -2.41 0.43
N TYR A 313 -2.15 -1.93 0.11
CA TYR A 313 -2.72 -1.90 -1.23
C TYR A 313 -2.82 -0.46 -1.71
N TYR A 314 -2.86 -0.28 -3.03
CA TYR A 314 -2.85 1.04 -3.66
C TYR A 314 -3.91 1.09 -4.74
N ILE A 315 -4.66 2.19 -4.80
CA ILE A 315 -5.49 2.51 -5.97
C ILE A 315 -4.58 3.19 -6.99
N PRO A 316 -4.31 2.57 -8.17
CA PRO A 316 -3.32 3.07 -9.12
C PRO A 316 -3.66 4.47 -9.66
N PRO A 317 -2.65 5.32 -9.96
CA PRO A 317 -2.86 6.66 -10.50
C PRO A 317 -3.33 6.59 -11.95
N ARG A 318 -4.52 7.13 -12.23
CA ARG A 318 -5.19 7.01 -13.54
C ARG A 318 -4.43 7.63 -14.71
N TRP A 319 -3.51 8.57 -14.46
CA TRP A 319 -2.78 9.34 -15.48
C TRP A 319 -1.40 8.78 -15.85
N ALA A 320 -0.92 7.73 -15.16
CA ALA A 320 0.39 7.13 -15.44
C ALA A 320 0.30 5.97 -16.46
N PRO A 321 1.36 5.69 -17.23
CA PRO A 321 1.36 4.67 -18.28
C PRO A 321 0.99 3.28 -17.78
N ARG A 322 0.05 2.59 -18.46
CA ARG A 322 -0.40 1.25 -18.06
C ARG A 322 0.72 0.22 -17.98
N PRO A 323 1.70 0.14 -18.91
CA PRO A 323 2.80 -0.82 -18.79
C PRO A 323 3.61 -0.64 -17.50
N TYR A 324 3.89 0.61 -17.11
CA TYR A 324 4.61 0.91 -15.87
C TYR A 324 3.80 0.50 -14.64
N LEU A 325 2.49 0.80 -14.64
CA LEU A 325 1.61 0.43 -13.55
C LEU A 325 1.41 -1.09 -13.43
N ARG A 326 1.30 -1.83 -14.54
CA ARG A 326 1.18 -3.31 -14.51
C ARG A 326 2.42 -3.97 -13.93
N GLN A 327 3.62 -3.44 -14.21
CA GLN A 327 4.85 -3.90 -13.57
C GLN A 327 4.82 -3.69 -12.05
N MET A 328 4.26 -2.56 -11.60
CA MET A 328 4.20 -2.20 -10.17
C MET A 328 3.08 -2.90 -9.40
N PHE A 329 1.89 -3.01 -9.96
CA PHE A 329 0.68 -3.39 -9.24
C PHE A 329 0.04 -4.68 -9.77
N GLY A 330 0.63 -5.28 -10.81
CA GLY A 330 0.15 -6.50 -11.41
C GLY A 330 -0.95 -6.30 -12.46
N PRO A 331 -1.57 -7.39 -12.93
CA PRO A 331 -2.50 -7.39 -14.05
C PRO A 331 -3.84 -6.70 -13.78
N GLY A 332 -4.23 -6.50 -12.52
CA GLY A 332 -5.51 -5.87 -12.15
C GLY A 332 -5.61 -4.37 -12.43
N VAL A 333 -4.55 -3.72 -12.93
CA VAL A 333 -4.47 -2.26 -13.10
C VAL A 333 -5.56 -1.68 -13.98
N ASP A 334 -5.84 -2.32 -15.13
CA ASP A 334 -6.82 -1.79 -16.08
C ASP A 334 -8.23 -1.80 -15.49
N HIS A 335 -8.63 -2.93 -14.89
CA HIS A 335 -9.89 -3.07 -14.15
C HIS A 335 -9.99 -2.05 -13.02
N ALA A 336 -8.94 -1.93 -12.19
CA ALA A 336 -8.91 -1.01 -11.07
C ALA A 336 -9.10 0.45 -11.50
N ILE A 337 -8.42 0.89 -12.57
CA ILE A 337 -8.53 2.25 -13.09
C ILE A 337 -9.89 2.48 -13.75
N GLU A 338 -10.43 1.52 -14.49
CA GLU A 338 -11.76 1.62 -15.10
C GLU A 338 -12.83 1.82 -14.02
N ARG A 339 -12.86 0.94 -13.01
CA ARG A 339 -13.77 1.02 -11.87
C ARG A 339 -13.60 2.30 -11.07
N TYR A 340 -12.37 2.74 -10.84
CA TYR A 340 -12.12 4.00 -10.12
C TYR A 340 -12.54 5.25 -10.93
N THR A 341 -12.45 5.20 -12.26
CA THR A 341 -12.80 6.33 -13.13
C THR A 341 -14.31 6.53 -13.23
N ALA A 342 -15.08 5.43 -13.25
CA ALA A 342 -16.54 5.43 -13.24
C ALA A 342 -17.05 4.52 -12.10
N PRO A 343 -16.97 4.96 -10.84
CA PRO A 343 -17.29 4.12 -9.70
C PRO A 343 -18.76 3.75 -9.65
N SER A 344 -19.07 2.54 -9.17
CA SER A 344 -20.44 2.17 -8.80
C SER A 344 -20.97 3.10 -7.70
N ARG A 345 -22.30 3.11 -7.51
CA ARG A 345 -22.95 3.88 -6.43
C ARG A 345 -22.33 3.57 -5.06
N GLU A 346 -22.20 2.29 -4.72
CA GLU A 346 -21.58 1.85 -3.46
C GLU A 346 -20.10 2.20 -3.39
N LEU A 347 -19.32 2.00 -4.47
CA LEU A 347 -17.90 2.36 -4.47
C LEU A 347 -17.69 3.86 -4.26
N LEU A 348 -18.50 4.71 -4.89
CA LEU A 348 -18.41 6.15 -4.71
C LEU A 348 -18.67 6.57 -3.26
N ALA A 349 -19.63 5.92 -2.59
CA ALA A 349 -19.93 6.12 -1.18
C ALA A 349 -18.76 5.65 -0.28
N VAL A 350 -18.25 4.44 -0.47
CA VAL A 350 -17.11 3.90 0.31
C VAL A 350 -15.85 4.76 0.16
N LEU A 351 -15.61 5.33 -1.02
CA LEU A 351 -14.49 6.25 -1.26
C LEU A 351 -14.55 7.55 -0.42
N GLN A 352 -15.70 7.89 0.17
CA GLN A 352 -15.83 9.03 1.09
C GLN A 352 -15.30 8.72 2.50
N LEU A 353 -15.17 7.44 2.88
CA LEU A 353 -14.73 7.04 4.23
C LEU A 353 -13.24 7.28 4.49
N PHE A 354 -12.45 7.54 3.46
CA PHE A 354 -11.01 7.76 3.60
C PHE A 354 -10.73 8.99 4.47
N ARG A 355 -10.02 8.79 5.60
CA ARG A 355 -9.52 9.86 6.49
C ARG A 355 -10.58 10.81 7.04
N THR A 356 -11.76 10.31 7.32
CA THR A 356 -12.86 11.10 7.90
C THR A 356 -13.03 10.89 9.40
N THR A 357 -12.31 9.92 9.95
CA THR A 357 -12.21 9.64 11.39
C THR A 357 -10.77 9.24 11.74
N GLN A 358 -10.44 9.14 13.02
CA GLN A 358 -9.16 8.57 13.50
C GLN A 358 -9.31 7.15 14.07
N LYS A 359 -10.54 6.66 14.21
CA LYS A 359 -10.86 5.28 14.61
C LYS A 359 -10.91 4.40 13.37
N MET A 360 -10.55 3.12 13.48
CA MET A 360 -10.68 2.21 12.34
C MET A 360 -12.16 1.90 12.08
N ILE A 361 -12.53 1.84 10.81
CA ILE A 361 -13.89 1.47 10.38
C ILE A 361 -13.92 -0.03 10.12
N PHE A 362 -14.76 -0.76 10.86
CA PHE A 362 -14.95 -2.21 10.74
C PHE A 362 -16.17 -2.58 9.91
N ARG A 363 -17.12 -1.64 9.78
CA ARG A 363 -18.36 -1.84 9.04
C ARG A 363 -18.84 -0.51 8.46
N TYR A 364 -19.49 -0.54 7.31
CA TYR A 364 -20.19 0.62 6.77
C TYR A 364 -21.63 0.32 6.38
N GLU A 365 -22.46 1.35 6.38
CA GLU A 365 -23.82 1.35 5.83
C GLU A 365 -23.98 2.50 4.84
N ILE A 366 -25.00 2.40 3.99
CA ILE A 366 -25.34 3.42 3.01
C ILE A 366 -26.83 3.71 3.13
N GLU A 367 -27.15 4.96 3.46
CA GLU A 367 -28.48 5.52 3.33
C GLU A 367 -28.63 6.09 1.92
N GLU A 368 -29.56 5.53 1.16
CA GLU A 368 -29.80 5.90 -0.22
C GLU A 368 -30.36 7.32 -0.35
N GLY A 369 -29.65 8.17 -1.09
CA GLY A 369 -30.07 9.53 -1.40
C GLY A 369 -30.61 9.70 -2.82
N PRO A 370 -31.09 10.91 -3.16
CA PRO A 370 -31.62 11.20 -4.49
C PRO A 370 -30.50 11.22 -5.56
N LEU A 371 -30.88 10.93 -6.81
CA LEU A 371 -30.03 11.17 -7.97
C LEU A 371 -29.70 12.67 -8.06
N VAL A 372 -28.41 12.99 -8.19
CA VAL A 372 -27.94 14.39 -8.28
C VAL A 372 -27.27 14.72 -9.59
N ARG A 373 -26.73 13.72 -10.31
CA ARG A 373 -26.09 13.95 -11.59
C ARG A 373 -26.15 12.71 -12.47
N GLU A 374 -26.40 12.93 -13.74
CA GLU A 374 -26.15 11.96 -14.82
C GLU A 374 -25.01 12.49 -15.69
N ALA A 375 -24.12 11.60 -16.11
CA ALA A 375 -23.02 11.92 -16.99
C ALA A 375 -22.68 10.72 -17.87
N GLU A 376 -21.85 10.95 -18.88
CA GLU A 376 -21.19 9.89 -19.62
C GLU A 376 -19.70 9.91 -19.26
N ILE A 377 -19.18 8.77 -18.82
CA ILE A 377 -17.74 8.61 -18.51
C ILE A 377 -17.21 7.51 -19.42
N ASN A 378 -16.25 7.86 -20.29
CA ASN A 378 -15.65 6.96 -21.27
C ASN A 378 -16.69 6.22 -22.15
N GLY A 379 -17.73 6.93 -22.61
CA GLY A 379 -18.77 6.33 -23.46
C GLY A 379 -19.82 5.52 -22.71
N LYS A 380 -19.76 5.46 -21.37
CA LYS A 380 -20.72 4.70 -20.54
C LYS A 380 -21.58 5.66 -19.71
N PRO A 381 -22.92 5.47 -19.66
CA PRO A 381 -23.77 6.19 -18.73
C PRO A 381 -23.32 5.98 -17.29
N TRP A 382 -23.29 7.06 -16.52
CA TRP A 382 -22.89 7.07 -15.13
C TRP A 382 -23.81 8.00 -14.32
N GLN A 383 -24.19 7.53 -13.14
CA GLN A 383 -25.12 8.24 -12.26
C GLN A 383 -24.49 8.47 -10.89
N MET A 384 -24.69 9.65 -10.35
CA MET A 384 -24.27 10.03 -9.01
C MET A 384 -25.51 10.25 -8.13
N TYR A 385 -25.51 9.60 -6.98
CA TYR A 385 -26.54 9.73 -5.96
C TYR A 385 -25.94 10.44 -4.74
N ASN A 386 -26.72 11.28 -4.07
CA ASN A 386 -26.29 11.92 -2.82
C ASN A 386 -26.50 10.98 -1.62
N ASP A 387 -25.92 9.79 -1.71
CA ASP A 387 -25.99 8.81 -0.63
C ASP A 387 -25.25 9.30 0.60
N THR A 388 -25.70 8.84 1.77
CA THR A 388 -25.00 9.06 3.02
C THR A 388 -24.34 7.76 3.48
N VAL A 389 -23.01 7.75 3.52
CA VAL A 389 -22.22 6.63 4.03
C VAL A 389 -21.96 6.81 5.52
N ILE A 390 -22.13 5.74 6.29
CA ILE A 390 -21.95 5.71 7.73
C ILE A 390 -20.89 4.66 8.06
N GLY A 391 -19.92 5.00 8.90
CA GLY A 391 -18.86 4.10 9.34
C GLY A 391 -18.97 3.78 10.82
N PHE A 392 -18.73 2.51 11.16
CA PHE A 392 -18.83 1.98 12.52
C PHE A 392 -17.49 1.43 13.02
N ASP A 393 -17.19 1.62 14.31
CA ASP A 393 -16.00 1.07 14.96
C ASP A 393 -16.16 -0.41 15.37
N ALA A 394 -15.14 -0.98 16.02
CA ALA A 394 -15.14 -2.36 16.49
C ALA A 394 -16.22 -2.69 17.54
N LYS A 395 -16.86 -1.67 18.13
CA LYS A 395 -17.96 -1.81 19.11
C LYS A 395 -19.31 -1.45 18.48
N ASP A 396 -19.38 -1.42 17.16
CA ASP A 396 -20.56 -1.08 16.37
C ASP A 396 -21.11 0.34 16.65
N ARG A 397 -20.25 1.25 17.10
CA ARG A 397 -20.63 2.65 17.32
C ARG A 397 -20.42 3.44 16.04
N GLU A 398 -21.39 4.27 15.67
CA GLU A 398 -21.23 5.25 14.60
C GLU A 398 -20.09 6.21 14.94
N ILE A 399 -19.08 6.27 14.08
CA ILE A 399 -17.90 7.14 14.23
C ILE A 399 -17.76 8.16 13.11
N VAL A 400 -18.54 8.02 12.04
CA VAL A 400 -18.56 8.95 10.92
C VAL A 400 -19.84 8.80 10.10
N ARG A 401 -20.35 9.92 9.58
CA ARG A 401 -21.49 10.01 8.65
C ARG A 401 -21.21 11.10 7.63
N LEU A 402 -21.29 10.76 6.35
CA LEU A 402 -20.90 11.65 5.26
C LEU A 402 -21.82 11.47 4.06
N SER A 403 -22.26 12.57 3.47
CA SER A 403 -22.94 12.54 2.19
C SER A 403 -21.94 12.58 1.02
N VAL A 404 -22.28 11.95 -0.10
CA VAL A 404 -21.47 11.94 -1.33
C VAL A 404 -21.30 13.35 -1.90
N VAL A 405 -22.35 14.17 -1.82
CA VAL A 405 -22.26 15.58 -2.21
C VAL A 405 -21.80 16.40 -1.01
N GLU A 406 -20.69 17.12 -1.17
CA GLU A 406 -20.25 18.08 -0.16
C GLU A 406 -21.30 19.20 -0.02
N PRO A 407 -21.68 19.57 1.21
CA PRO A 407 -22.63 20.64 1.42
C PRO A 407 -22.03 21.97 0.92
N LEU A 408 -22.71 22.63 -0.01
CA LEU A 408 -22.35 23.97 -0.45
C LEU A 408 -22.74 24.98 0.63
N HIS A 409 -21.76 25.71 1.15
CA HIS A 409 -22.00 26.86 2.01
C HIS A 409 -21.84 28.14 1.20
N GLU A 410 -22.96 28.79 0.88
CA GLU A 410 -22.96 30.10 0.27
C GLU A 410 -22.75 31.16 1.36
N ARG A 411 -21.62 31.88 1.30
CA ARG A 411 -21.33 32.96 2.26
C ARG A 411 -22.32 34.11 2.04
N PRO A 412 -22.86 34.72 3.11
CA PRO A 412 -23.66 35.94 2.98
C PRO A 412 -22.87 37.06 2.29
N MET A 413 -23.50 37.74 1.32
CA MET A 413 -22.93 38.84 0.53
C MET A 413 -22.37 40.00 1.38
N GLU A 414 -22.80 40.11 2.64
CA GLU A 414 -22.45 41.20 3.56
C GLU A 414 -20.96 41.22 3.98
N ARG A 415 -20.21 40.13 3.79
CA ARG A 415 -18.79 40.03 4.18
C ARG A 415 -17.89 39.43 3.11
N LEU A 416 -18.01 39.90 1.86
CA LEU A 416 -17.20 39.42 0.73
C LEU A 416 -15.67 39.58 0.92
N ASN A 417 -15.21 40.56 1.71
CA ASN A 417 -13.79 40.93 1.80
C ASN A 417 -13.15 40.79 3.20
N SER A 418 -13.80 40.18 4.19
CA SER A 418 -13.12 39.84 5.45
C SER A 418 -12.52 38.44 5.34
N ILE A 419 -11.19 38.37 5.32
CA ILE A 419 -10.41 37.16 5.58
C ILE A 419 -10.53 36.82 7.07
#